data_AF-A0AAV7CPU7-F1
#
_entry.id   AF-A0AAV7CPU7-F1
#
_cell.length_a   1.000
_cell.length_b   1.000
_cell.length_c   1.000
_cell.angle_alpha   90.00
_cell.angle_beta   90.00
_cell.angle_gamma   90.00
#
_symmetry.space_group_name_H-M   'P 1'
#
loop_
_entity.id
_entity.type
_entity.pdbx_description
1 polymer ?
#
loop_
_entity_poly.entity_id
_entity_poly.type
_entity_poly.pdbx_seq_one_letter_code
_entity_poly.pdbx_strand_id
1 'polypeptide(L)'
;MASHFDESLVLLKDALCWTFDDVLSFPLNIRSNTSRKVLSEETKERIKSWNQLDWQLYVHFNNSFWNRVEKFGRERMEKEVKELRKRREQLSEKCLDAQVEPNKLKDKEMVPYQPYLIRILGYNLKPGLSINDQILCHRLVLPEIPYTQLLWDKQIGNKTKT
;
A
#
# COMPACT_ATOMS: atom_id res chain seq x y z
N MET A 1 -11.03 -2.01 0.77
CA MET A 1 -10.85 -2.28 2.22
C MET A 1 -9.44 -2.76 2.47
N ALA A 2 -8.83 -2.37 3.60
CA ALA A 2 -7.45 -2.76 3.92
C ALA A 2 -7.27 -4.28 4.06
N SER A 3 -8.31 -5.01 4.48
CA SER A 3 -8.31 -6.47 4.61
C SER A 3 -8.34 -7.23 3.27
N HIS A 4 -8.78 -6.57 2.18
CA HIS A 4 -8.95 -7.14 0.83
C HIS A 4 -8.40 -6.16 -0.20
N PHE A 5 -7.13 -5.78 -0.02
CA PHE A 5 -6.54 -4.67 -0.75
C PHE A 5 -6.42 -4.97 -2.26
N ASP A 6 -6.00 -6.18 -2.64
CA ASP A 6 -5.84 -6.57 -4.05
C ASP A 6 -7.19 -6.59 -4.77
N GLU A 7 -8.22 -7.18 -4.16
CA GLU A 7 -9.58 -7.18 -4.70
C GLU A 7 -10.12 -5.75 -4.83
N SER A 8 -9.78 -4.87 -3.87
CA SER A 8 -10.15 -3.45 -3.94
C SER A 8 -9.50 -2.73 -5.11
N LEU A 9 -8.23 -3.01 -5.41
CA LEU A 9 -7.53 -2.47 -6.57
C LEU A 9 -8.11 -2.99 -7.89
N VAL A 10 -8.50 -4.28 -7.95
CA VAL A 10 -9.17 -4.85 -9.12
C VAL A 10 -10.50 -4.15 -9.40
N LEU A 11 -11.32 -3.94 -8.36
CA LEU A 11 -12.58 -3.21 -8.49
C LEU A 11 -12.36 -1.73 -8.86
N LEU A 12 -11.34 -1.08 -8.30
CA LEU A 12 -10.99 0.31 -8.64
C LEU A 12 -10.59 0.43 -10.12
N LYS A 13 -9.74 -0.49 -10.58
CA LYS A 13 -9.30 -0.59 -11.98
C LYS A 13 -10.51 -0.68 -12.91
N ASP A 14 -11.44 -1.59 -12.61
CA ASP A 14 -12.65 -1.78 -13.42
C ASP A 14 -13.55 -0.53 -13.41
N ALA A 15 -13.80 0.04 -12.23
CA ALA A 15 -14.66 1.21 -12.08
C ALA A 15 -14.15 2.47 -12.82
N LEU A 16 -12.82 2.61 -12.97
CA LEU A 16 -12.20 3.75 -13.63
C LEU A 16 -11.75 3.47 -15.07
N CYS A 17 -12.07 2.27 -15.61
CA CYS A 17 -11.60 1.83 -16.92
C CYS A 17 -10.07 1.91 -17.07
N TRP A 18 -9.35 1.66 -15.96
CA TRP A 18 -7.91 1.69 -15.89
C TRP A 18 -7.29 0.35 -16.30
N THR A 19 -5.99 0.40 -16.58
CA THR A 19 -5.17 -0.80 -16.80
C THR A 19 -4.60 -1.30 -15.47
N PHE A 20 -3.97 -2.47 -15.49
CA PHE A 20 -3.28 -2.96 -14.29
C PHE A 20 -2.14 -2.03 -13.88
N ASP A 21 -1.44 -1.43 -14.83
CA ASP A 21 -0.27 -0.58 -14.57
C ASP A 21 -0.63 0.68 -13.76
N ASP A 22 -1.86 1.16 -13.90
CA ASP A 22 -2.39 2.33 -13.16
C ASP A 22 -2.69 2.02 -11.69
N VAL A 23 -2.85 0.75 -11.32
CA VAL A 23 -3.20 0.31 -9.95
C VAL A 23 -2.09 -0.52 -9.29
N LEU A 24 -0.96 -0.72 -9.97
CA LEU A 24 0.19 -1.41 -9.37
C LEU A 24 0.75 -0.61 -8.21
N SER A 25 0.96 -1.31 -7.09
CA SER A 25 1.55 -0.73 -5.88
C SER A 25 2.38 -1.80 -5.15
N PHE A 26 3.37 -1.35 -4.39
CA PHE A 26 4.04 -2.21 -3.41
C PHE A 26 3.34 -2.12 -2.06
N PRO A 27 3.36 -3.20 -1.25
CA PRO A 27 2.85 -3.13 0.11
C PRO A 27 3.76 -2.24 0.98
N LEU A 28 3.27 -1.04 1.32
CA LEU A 28 3.95 -0.13 2.24
C LEU A 28 3.41 -0.28 3.66
N ASN A 29 4.04 0.37 4.65
CA ASN A 29 3.70 0.31 6.06
C ASN A 29 3.72 -1.10 6.69
N ILE A 30 4.52 -2.00 6.14
CA ILE A 30 4.67 -3.33 6.71
C ILE A 30 5.41 -3.21 8.05
N ARG A 31 4.74 -3.65 9.12
CA ARG A 31 5.37 -3.77 10.44
C ARG A 31 6.28 -4.99 10.49
N SER A 32 7.48 -4.82 11.04
CA SER A 32 8.38 -5.94 11.39
C SER A 32 7.66 -6.91 12.32
N ASN A 33 7.88 -8.21 12.11
CA ASN A 33 7.24 -9.27 12.90
C ASN A 33 7.59 -9.17 14.39
N THR A 34 8.76 -8.64 14.73
CA THR A 34 9.19 -8.40 16.12
C THR A 34 8.30 -7.42 16.87
N SER A 35 7.61 -6.53 16.14
CA SER A 35 6.72 -5.52 16.72
C SER A 35 5.24 -5.90 16.67
N ARG A 36 4.88 -7.06 16.08
CA ARG A 36 3.48 -7.50 16.00
C ARG A 36 3.09 -8.25 17.27
N LYS A 37 1.97 -7.86 17.87
CA LYS A 37 1.35 -8.56 18.99
C LYS A 37 0.08 -9.24 18.53
N VAL A 38 -0.08 -10.51 18.87
CA VAL A 38 -1.35 -11.23 18.69
C VAL A 38 -2.27 -10.81 19.84
N LEU A 39 -3.46 -10.32 19.51
CA LEU A 39 -4.47 -9.93 20.49
C LEU A 39 -5.33 -11.15 20.86
N SER A 40 -5.66 -11.31 22.15
CA SER A 40 -6.64 -12.30 22.59
C SER A 40 -8.04 -11.95 22.06
N GLU A 41 -8.91 -12.95 21.92
CA GLU A 41 -10.30 -12.71 21.49
C GLU A 41 -11.03 -11.76 22.43
N GLU A 42 -10.84 -11.90 23.74
CA GLU A 42 -11.39 -10.97 24.74
C GLU A 42 -10.93 -9.52 24.48
N THR A 43 -9.65 -9.32 24.17
CA THR A 43 -9.12 -7.98 23.87
C THR A 43 -9.74 -7.43 22.59
N LYS A 44 -9.92 -8.27 21.56
CA LYS A 44 -10.57 -7.87 20.30
C LYS A 44 -12.04 -7.47 20.53
N GLU A 45 -12.78 -8.23 21.31
CA GLU A 45 -14.17 -7.92 21.71
C GLU A 45 -14.25 -6.57 22.42
N ARG A 46 -13.36 -6.32 23.38
CA ARG A 46 -13.27 -5.04 24.09
C ARG A 46 -12.96 -3.88 23.16
N ILE A 47 -12.01 -4.04 22.23
CA ILE A 47 -11.70 -3.00 21.22
C ILE A 47 -12.92 -2.69 20.35
N LYS A 48 -13.67 -3.70 19.90
CA LYS A 48 -14.91 -3.50 19.13
C LYS A 48 -15.97 -2.76 19.94
N SER A 49 -16.13 -3.12 21.22
CA SER A 49 -17.06 -2.46 22.14
C SER A 49 -16.69 -0.98 22.35
N TRP A 50 -15.40 -0.70 22.56
CA TRP A 50 -14.92 0.68 22.73
C TRP A 50 -15.01 1.53 21.45
N ASN A 51 -14.86 0.90 20.27
CA ASN A 51 -14.96 1.55 18.97
C ASN A 51 -16.26 1.13 18.25
N GLN A 52 -17.37 1.08 18.98
CA GLN A 52 -18.62 0.50 18.48
C GLN A 52 -19.09 1.16 17.18
N LEU A 53 -18.98 2.49 17.07
CA LEU A 53 -19.36 3.22 15.86
C LEU A 53 -18.53 2.79 14.65
N ASP A 54 -17.21 2.80 14.78
CA ASP A 54 -16.29 2.39 13.70
C ASP A 54 -16.46 0.92 13.34
N TRP A 55 -16.76 0.07 14.32
CA TRP A 55 -17.05 -1.34 14.08
C TRP A 55 -18.32 -1.51 13.22
N GLN A 56 -19.38 -0.76 13.50
CA GLN A 56 -20.60 -0.80 12.70
C GLN A 56 -20.36 -0.31 11.26
N LEU A 57 -19.57 0.77 11.09
CA LEU A 57 -19.16 1.24 9.77
C LEU A 57 -18.35 0.18 9.01
N TYR A 58 -17.38 -0.46 9.68
CA TYR A 58 -16.59 -1.54 9.10
C TYR A 58 -17.50 -2.68 8.60
N VAL A 59 -18.44 -3.16 9.42
CA VAL A 59 -19.37 -4.24 9.03
C VAL A 59 -20.22 -3.83 7.82
N HIS A 60 -20.80 -2.63 7.83
CA HIS A 60 -21.62 -2.14 6.72
C HIS A 60 -20.83 -2.08 5.40
N PHE A 61 -19.63 -1.50 5.43
CA PHE A 61 -18.82 -1.38 4.22
C PHE A 61 -18.24 -2.72 3.79
N ASN A 62 -17.86 -3.62 4.71
CA ASN A 62 -17.43 -4.99 4.40
C ASN A 62 -18.50 -5.75 3.63
N ASN A 63 -19.75 -5.70 4.09
CA ASN A 63 -20.87 -6.31 3.37
C ASN A 63 -21.09 -5.66 1.99
N SER A 64 -21.05 -4.33 1.92
CA SER A 64 -21.19 -3.58 0.67
C SER A 64 -20.10 -3.92 -0.36
N PHE A 65 -18.87 -4.15 0.10
CA PHE A 65 -17.76 -4.58 -0.74
C PHE A 65 -17.96 -5.99 -1.29
N TRP A 66 -18.36 -6.95 -0.45
CA TRP A 66 -18.61 -8.32 -0.93
C TRP A 66 -19.76 -8.37 -1.92
N ASN A 67 -20.80 -7.54 -1.75
CA ASN A 67 -21.85 -7.38 -2.75
C ASN A 67 -21.31 -6.85 -4.10
N ARG A 68 -20.28 -6.00 -4.10
CA ARG A 68 -19.60 -5.57 -5.35
C ARG A 68 -18.76 -6.68 -5.95
N VAL A 69 -18.08 -7.48 -5.12
CA VAL A 69 -17.33 -8.66 -5.59
C VAL A 69 -18.26 -9.69 -6.24
N GLU A 70 -19.45 -9.95 -5.67
CA GLU A 70 -20.44 -10.83 -6.30
C GLU A 70 -20.87 -10.33 -7.67
N LYS A 71 -21.20 -9.03 -7.77
CA LYS A 71 -21.63 -8.41 -9.03
C LYS A 71 -20.52 -8.42 -10.08
N PHE A 72 -19.28 -8.24 -9.66
CA PHE A 72 -18.11 -8.33 -10.53
C PHE A 72 -17.84 -9.78 -10.98
N GLY A 73 -18.22 -10.76 -10.15
CA GLY A 73 -18.04 -12.19 -10.36
C GLY A 73 -16.81 -12.72 -9.63
N ARG A 74 -17.01 -13.74 -8.78
CA ARG A 74 -15.93 -14.35 -7.96
C ARG A 74 -14.81 -14.97 -8.79
N GLU A 75 -15.16 -15.72 -9.83
CA GLU A 75 -14.15 -16.35 -10.71
C GLU A 75 -13.32 -15.30 -11.46
N ARG A 76 -13.97 -14.23 -11.94
CA ARG A 76 -13.28 -13.09 -12.57
C ARG A 76 -12.37 -12.39 -11.57
N MET A 77 -12.85 -12.15 -10.34
CA MET A 77 -12.06 -11.56 -9.26
C MET A 77 -10.78 -12.34 -8.97
N GLU A 78 -10.89 -13.66 -8.80
CA GLU A 78 -9.73 -14.52 -8.55
C GLU A 78 -8.70 -14.47 -9.67
N LYS A 79 -9.15 -14.52 -10.94
CA LYS A 79 -8.28 -14.40 -12.12
C LYS A 79 -7.55 -13.05 -12.16
N GLU A 80 -8.28 -11.95 -11.98
CA GLU A 80 -7.70 -10.62 -12.04
C GLU A 80 -6.78 -10.31 -10.84
N VAL A 81 -7.09 -10.80 -9.65
CA VAL A 81 -6.19 -10.71 -8.48
C VAL A 81 -4.91 -11.50 -8.71
N LYS A 82 -4.99 -12.71 -9.28
CA LYS A 82 -3.81 -13.51 -9.62
C LYS A 82 -2.91 -12.77 -10.62
N GLU A 83 -3.52 -12.15 -11.63
CA GLU A 83 -2.78 -11.38 -12.63
C GLU A 83 -2.17 -10.09 -12.02
N LEU A 84 -2.89 -9.37 -11.17
CA LEU A 84 -2.36 -8.21 -10.44
C LEU A 84 -1.12 -8.60 -9.62
N ARG A 85 -1.19 -9.71 -8.88
CA ARG A 85 -0.07 -10.22 -8.08
C ARG A 85 1.14 -10.60 -8.93
N LYS A 86 0.92 -11.28 -10.06
CA LYS A 86 1.97 -11.63 -11.01
C LYS A 86 2.69 -10.39 -11.55
N ARG A 87 1.94 -9.37 -11.99
CA ARG A 87 2.54 -8.10 -12.46
C ARG A 87 3.29 -7.37 -11.36
N ARG A 88 2.76 -7.35 -10.13
CA ARG A 88 3.44 -6.78 -8.97
C ARG A 88 4.76 -7.50 -8.68
N GLU A 89 4.79 -8.82 -8.80
CA GLU A 89 6.01 -9.63 -8.63
C GLU A 89 7.05 -9.28 -9.69
N GLN A 90 6.67 -9.20 -10.97
CA GLN A 90 7.57 -8.77 -12.05
C GLN A 90 8.12 -7.35 -11.80
N LEU A 91 7.27 -6.42 -11.35
CA LEU A 91 7.69 -5.07 -10.99
C LEU A 91 8.62 -5.06 -9.78
N SER A 92 8.37 -5.94 -8.80
CA SER A 92 9.24 -6.12 -7.64
C SER A 92 10.62 -6.65 -8.05
N GLU A 93 10.67 -7.66 -8.92
CA GLU A 93 11.93 -8.19 -9.47
C GLU A 93 12.69 -7.13 -10.26
N LYS A 94 11.99 -6.23 -10.94
CA LYS A 94 12.63 -5.12 -11.63
C LYS A 94 13.16 -4.06 -10.65
N CYS A 95 12.36 -3.65 -9.68
CA CYS A 95 12.62 -2.48 -8.85
C CYS A 95 13.41 -2.75 -7.57
N LEU A 96 13.14 -3.85 -6.87
CA LEU A 96 13.45 -4.01 -5.44
C LEU A 96 14.65 -4.94 -5.23
N ASP A 97 15.59 -4.50 -4.40
CA ASP A 97 16.74 -5.28 -3.93
C ASP A 97 16.34 -6.10 -2.69
N ALA A 98 15.86 -5.41 -1.66
CA ALA A 98 15.42 -6.05 -0.42
C ALA A 98 14.43 -5.20 0.36
N GLN A 99 13.49 -5.87 1.06
CA GLN A 99 12.71 -5.26 2.12
C GLN A 99 13.52 -5.29 3.43
N VAL A 100 13.72 -4.14 4.06
CA VAL A 100 14.66 -3.99 5.18
C VAL A 100 14.11 -3.12 6.30
N GLU A 101 14.72 -3.25 7.47
CA GLU A 101 14.49 -2.35 8.59
C GLU A 101 15.06 -0.94 8.33
N PRO A 102 14.54 0.09 9.02
CA PRO A 102 14.91 1.50 8.78
C PRO A 102 16.41 1.79 8.80
N ASN A 103 17.15 1.13 9.71
CA ASN A 103 18.60 1.30 9.86
C ASN A 103 19.42 0.69 8.73
N LYS A 104 18.82 -0.14 7.87
CA LYS A 104 19.45 -0.80 6.72
C LYS A 104 19.04 -0.17 5.38
N LEU A 105 18.21 0.87 5.41
CA LEU A 105 17.87 1.64 4.22
C LEU A 105 19.08 2.46 3.78
N LYS A 106 19.44 2.32 2.50
CA LYS A 106 20.57 3.05 1.90
C LYS A 106 20.22 4.53 1.68
N ASP A 107 18.97 4.79 1.32
CA ASP A 107 18.43 6.13 1.11
C ASP A 107 17.66 6.59 2.36
N LYS A 108 18.04 7.75 2.90
CA LYS A 108 17.39 8.32 4.09
C LYS A 108 16.02 8.91 3.79
N GLU A 109 15.76 9.34 2.56
CA GLU A 109 14.43 9.83 2.16
C GLU A 109 13.41 8.69 2.07
N MET A 110 13.88 7.45 1.87
CA MET A 110 13.04 6.25 1.84
C MET A 110 12.70 5.69 3.22
N VAL A 111 13.18 6.30 4.31
CA VAL A 111 12.87 5.85 5.67
C VAL A 111 11.42 6.21 6.00
N PRO A 112 10.51 5.22 6.18
CA PRO A 112 9.13 5.53 6.54
C PRO A 112 9.07 6.05 7.97
N TYR A 113 8.00 6.77 8.31
CA TYR A 113 7.75 7.23 9.68
C TYR A 113 7.90 6.10 10.69
N GLN A 114 8.62 6.33 11.80
CA GLN A 114 8.89 5.32 12.83
C GLN A 114 8.22 5.69 14.15
N PRO A 115 7.12 5.01 14.53
CA PRO A 115 6.53 5.13 15.86
C PRO A 115 7.45 4.55 16.94
N TYR A 116 7.34 5.01 18.18
CA TYR A 116 8.24 4.62 19.29
C TYR A 116 8.35 3.09 19.51
N LEU A 117 7.22 2.38 19.51
CA LEU A 117 7.18 0.93 19.81
C LEU A 117 7.07 0.03 18.56
N ILE A 118 7.06 0.61 17.36
CA ILE A 118 6.79 -0.12 16.12
C ILE A 118 7.93 0.13 15.14
N ARG A 119 8.35 -0.94 14.45
CA ARG A 119 9.30 -0.82 13.35
C ARG A 119 8.58 -1.04 12.03
N ILE A 120 8.54 -0.01 11.21
CA ILE A 120 7.98 -0.06 9.87
C ILE A 120 9.13 -0.31 8.88
N LEU A 121 8.96 -1.34 8.05
CA LEU A 121 9.95 -1.76 7.05
C LEU A 121 9.85 -0.85 5.81
N GLY A 122 10.96 -0.72 5.09
CA GLY A 122 11.04 -0.06 3.79
C GLY A 122 11.72 -0.95 2.74
N TYR A 123 11.95 -0.40 1.56
CA TYR A 123 12.58 -1.12 0.45
C TYR A 123 13.85 -0.41 -0.02
N ASN A 124 14.91 -1.20 -0.24
CA ASN A 124 16.05 -0.77 -1.05
C ASN A 124 15.76 -1.06 -2.53
N LEU A 125 16.08 -0.12 -3.41
CA LEU A 125 15.99 -0.31 -4.85
C LEU A 125 17.19 -1.07 -5.43
N LYS A 126 16.99 -1.77 -6.54
CA LYS A 126 18.09 -2.39 -7.30
C LYS A 126 19.04 -1.33 -7.86
N PRO A 127 20.36 -1.58 -7.85
CA PRO A 127 21.32 -0.71 -8.52
C PRO A 127 21.21 -0.86 -10.05
N GLY A 128 21.68 0.15 -10.79
CA GLY A 128 21.78 0.07 -12.26
C GLY A 128 20.45 0.16 -13.02
N LEU A 129 19.39 0.67 -12.40
CA LEU A 129 18.13 0.95 -13.09
C LEU A 129 18.32 2.04 -14.16
N SER A 130 17.58 1.93 -15.26
CA SER A 130 17.48 3.02 -16.23
C SER A 130 16.90 4.28 -15.56
N ILE A 131 17.15 5.47 -16.11
CA ILE A 131 16.67 6.74 -15.52
C ILE A 131 15.14 6.71 -15.30
N ASN A 132 14.39 6.21 -16.28
CA ASN A 132 12.93 6.12 -16.19
C ASN A 132 12.48 5.13 -15.12
N ASP A 133 13.14 3.97 -15.04
CA ASP A 133 12.82 2.95 -14.04
C ASP A 133 13.19 3.40 -12.64
N GLN A 134 14.30 4.11 -12.49
CA GLN A 134 14.70 4.69 -11.21
C GLN A 134 13.65 5.66 -10.71
N ILE A 135 13.14 6.57 -11.56
CA ILE A 135 12.07 7.51 -11.19
C ILE A 135 10.78 6.75 -10.81
N LEU A 136 10.38 5.77 -11.62
CA LEU A 136 9.17 4.98 -11.38
C LEU A 136 9.27 4.20 -10.07
N CYS A 137 10.29 3.37 -9.92
CA CYS A 137 10.51 2.52 -8.76
C CYS A 137 10.65 3.34 -7.48
N HIS A 138 11.37 4.47 -7.54
CA HIS A 138 11.49 5.41 -6.42
C HIS A 138 10.12 5.94 -5.98
N ARG A 139 9.29 6.41 -6.92
CA ARG A 139 7.94 6.91 -6.59
C ARG A 139 7.03 5.85 -5.99
N LEU A 140 7.21 4.58 -6.36
CA LEU A 140 6.41 3.47 -5.84
C LEU A 140 6.78 3.06 -4.40
N VAL A 141 8.00 3.38 -3.94
CA VAL A 141 8.47 3.04 -2.58
C VAL A 141 8.61 4.25 -1.65
N LEU A 142 8.46 5.47 -2.18
CA LEU A 142 8.61 6.69 -1.41
C LEU A 142 7.53 6.77 -0.32
N PRO A 143 7.89 6.91 0.97
CA PRO A 143 6.93 7.01 2.05
C PRO A 143 6.01 8.24 1.93
N GLU A 144 4.89 8.21 2.67
CA GLU A 144 3.79 9.17 2.52
C GLU A 144 4.22 10.61 2.73
N ILE A 145 5.05 10.87 3.75
CA ILE A 145 5.50 12.22 4.11
C ILE A 145 6.35 12.84 2.98
N PRO A 146 7.49 12.25 2.57
CA PRO A 146 8.29 12.81 1.48
C PRO A 146 7.54 12.80 0.14
N TYR A 147 6.66 11.82 -0.12
CA TYR A 147 5.90 11.81 -1.36
C TYR A 147 4.85 12.91 -1.41
N THR A 148 4.17 13.19 -0.29
CA THR A 148 3.23 14.31 -0.19
C THR A 148 3.94 15.64 -0.43
N GLN A 149 5.12 15.84 0.16
CA GLN A 149 5.92 17.04 -0.09
C GLN A 149 6.28 17.18 -1.57
N LEU A 150 6.75 16.10 -2.21
CA LEU A 150 7.07 16.07 -3.63
C LEU A 150 5.86 16.46 -4.50
N LEU A 151 4.65 15.99 -4.15
CA LEU A 151 3.43 16.34 -4.88
C LEU A 151 3.03 17.80 -4.65
N TRP A 152 3.14 18.30 -3.43
CA TRP A 152 2.86 19.71 -3.11
C TRP A 152 3.79 20.66 -3.85
N ASP A 153 5.09 20.38 -3.89
CA ASP A 153 6.06 21.22 -4.59
C ASP A 153 5.74 21.30 -6.09
N LYS A 154 5.24 20.21 -6.70
CA LYS A 154 4.81 20.21 -8.10
C LYS A 154 3.51 20.97 -8.33
N GLN A 155 2.56 20.91 -7.39
CA GLN A 155 1.25 21.54 -7.54
C GLN A 155 1.28 23.04 -7.23
N ILE A 156 2.10 23.46 -6.26
CA ILE A 156 2.05 24.79 -5.66
C ILE A 156 3.39 25.55 -5.80
N GLY A 157 4.53 24.85 -5.86
CA GLY A 157 5.87 25.44 -5.79
C GLY A 157 6.25 26.41 -6.91
N ASN A 158 5.44 26.54 -7.97
CA ASN A 158 5.60 27.56 -9.02
C ASN A 158 4.85 28.88 -8.73
N LYS A 159 4.15 29.03 -7.60
CA LYS A 159 3.32 30.22 -7.32
C LYS A 159 3.99 31.32 -6.48
N THR A 160 5.28 31.19 -6.12
CA THR A 160 6.01 32.17 -5.28
C THR A 160 7.28 32.71 -5.95
N LYS A 161 7.20 33.03 -7.25
CA LYS A 161 8.22 33.82 -7.97
C LYS A 161 7.58 34.98 -8.75
N THR A 162 7.02 35.94 -8.02
CA THR A 162 6.68 37.31 -8.45
C THR A 162 6.67 38.17 -7.20
#